data_AF-A0A656JUS6-F1
#
_entry.id   AF-A0A656JUS6-F1
#
_cell.length_a   1.000
_cell.length_b   1.000
_cell.length_c   1.000
_cell.angle_alpha   90.00
_cell.angle_beta   90.00
_cell.angle_gamma   90.00
#
_symmetry.space_group_name_H-M   'P 1'
#
loop_
_entity.id
_entity.type
_entity.pdbx_description
1 polymer ?
#
loop_
_entity_poly.entity_id
_entity_poly.type
_entity_poly.pdbx_seq_one_letter_code
_entity_poly.pdbx_strand_id
1 'polypeptide(L)'
;TLPMVMSLVAMAGGIILYLLLRKPLKHERITTPPLVGRLNGKRFFERSLVVVMHWARRFERKVSTRRLQPQLFLLVLAAVLGGFIPMYFSGLTWGDRPKIPGSGVFVTLWLIAIACAIGAAWQGKYHRLAALVMVSVCGLMTCITFVWFSAPDLALTQLVVEVVTTVLILLGLRWLPRRNEDVAPLSARLRARTRRIRDFGLAVLVGLGMAILSYAMLTRQTPNAISSFYLSRALPQGGGTNVVNVMLVDFRGFDTFGEITVLAAVALTVFALLRRFRPPKESILLPAQQRLLARDVVTDLVNPRSASDTALGFMMVPAALVRLLLPIAFIISMYLFVRGHNQPGGGFVAGLVMSVAFILQYMVAGTQWVEAQMSLRPLRWMGTGLLCAVLTGAGSMLLGYPFMTTHTAHVDLPILGDIHIASALFFDVGVYAVVVGSTLLILTALAHQSVRSHRPTQLPKPVANPQGIL
;
A
#
# COMPACT_ATOMS: atom_id res chain seq x y z
N THR A 1 -22.16 -62.51 -62.43
CA THR A 1 -22.74 -61.68 -61.35
C THR A 1 -22.17 -60.27 -61.46
N LEU A 2 -23.00 -59.22 -61.33
CA LEU A 2 -22.61 -57.80 -61.43
C LEU A 2 -21.34 -57.43 -60.62
N PRO A 3 -21.14 -57.96 -59.38
CA PRO A 3 -19.93 -57.69 -58.59
C PRO A 3 -18.62 -58.14 -59.25
N MET A 4 -18.64 -59.24 -60.02
CA MET A 4 -17.45 -59.75 -60.72
C MET A 4 -17.03 -58.78 -61.83
N VAL A 5 -18.00 -58.23 -62.57
CA VAL A 5 -17.77 -57.23 -63.61
C VAL A 5 -17.23 -55.93 -63.00
N MET A 6 -17.79 -55.47 -61.88
CA MET A 6 -17.28 -54.30 -61.15
C MET A 6 -15.83 -54.49 -60.68
N SER A 7 -15.48 -55.67 -60.18
CA SER A 7 -14.11 -55.98 -59.75
C SER A 7 -13.13 -56.01 -60.93
N LEU A 8 -13.55 -56.58 -62.08
CA LEU A 8 -12.76 -56.58 -63.31
C LEU A 8 -12.53 -55.16 -63.84
N VAL A 9 -13.58 -54.32 -63.85
CA VAL A 9 -13.48 -52.91 -64.25
C VAL A 9 -12.59 -52.11 -63.30
N ALA A 10 -12.71 -52.31 -61.98
CA ALA A 10 -11.85 -51.67 -60.99
C ALA A 10 -10.38 -52.09 -61.15
N MET A 11 -10.12 -53.38 -61.39
CA MET A 11 -8.77 -53.90 -61.60
C MET A 11 -8.15 -53.37 -62.90
N ALA A 12 -8.88 -53.46 -64.02
CA ALA A 12 -8.42 -52.93 -65.30
C ALA A 12 -8.20 -51.41 -65.23
N GLY A 13 -9.13 -50.67 -64.61
CA GLY A 13 -9.01 -49.23 -64.37
C GLY A 13 -7.81 -48.88 -63.49
N GLY A 14 -7.56 -49.63 -62.43
CA GLY A 14 -6.40 -49.45 -61.54
C GLY A 14 -5.06 -49.70 -62.25
N ILE A 15 -4.99 -50.74 -63.09
CA ILE A 15 -3.81 -51.06 -63.90
C ILE A 15 -3.52 -49.93 -64.89
N ILE A 16 -4.53 -49.47 -65.63
CA ILE A 16 -4.40 -48.36 -66.60
C ILE A 16 -3.92 -47.10 -65.87
N LEU A 17 -4.55 -46.75 -64.74
CA LEU A 17 -4.19 -45.57 -63.95
C LEU A 17 -2.74 -45.64 -63.42
N TYR A 18 -2.30 -46.80 -62.93
CA TYR A 18 -0.92 -47.01 -62.49
C TYR A 18 0.08 -46.85 -63.64
N LEU A 19 -0.19 -47.43 -64.81
CA LEU A 19 0.70 -47.31 -65.97
C LEU A 19 0.84 -45.87 -66.45
N LEU A 20 -0.25 -45.09 -66.44
CA LEU A 20 -0.25 -43.66 -66.77
C LEU A 20 0.54 -42.82 -65.74
N LEU A 21 0.42 -43.12 -64.45
CA LEU A 21 1.08 -42.36 -63.38
C LEU A 21 2.52 -42.82 -63.07
N ARG A 22 2.93 -44.02 -63.50
CA ARG A 22 4.25 -44.62 -63.21
C ARG A 22 5.42 -43.77 -63.68
N LYS A 23 5.38 -43.27 -64.93
CA LYS A 23 6.45 -42.43 -65.50
C LYS A 23 6.61 -41.09 -64.76
N PRO A 24 5.54 -40.32 -64.50
CA PRO A 24 5.64 -39.05 -63.76
C PRO A 24 5.92 -39.22 -62.26
N LEU A 25 5.49 -40.32 -61.62
CA LEU A 25 5.87 -40.64 -60.22
C LEU A 25 7.37 -40.96 -60.10
N LYS A 26 7.93 -41.75 -61.02
CA LYS A 26 9.37 -42.09 -61.02
C LYS A 26 10.32 -40.90 -61.24
N HIS A 27 9.86 -39.88 -61.97
CA HIS A 27 10.66 -38.66 -62.23
C HIS A 27 10.35 -37.53 -61.23
N GLU A 28 9.70 -37.85 -60.09
CA GLU A 28 9.27 -36.90 -59.06
C GLU A 28 8.45 -35.70 -59.57
N ARG A 29 7.86 -35.80 -60.78
CA ARG A 29 7.01 -34.73 -61.33
C ARG A 29 5.67 -34.61 -60.60
N ILE A 30 5.23 -35.69 -59.95
CA ILE A 30 4.01 -35.73 -59.12
C ILE A 30 4.42 -36.16 -57.71
N THR A 31 4.61 -35.19 -56.82
CA THR A 31 4.99 -35.41 -55.42
C THR A 31 3.80 -35.56 -54.48
N THR A 32 2.59 -35.27 -54.95
CA THR A 32 1.34 -35.43 -54.19
C THR A 32 0.25 -35.99 -55.09
N PRO A 33 -0.70 -36.78 -54.55
CA PRO A 33 -1.77 -37.35 -55.36
C PRO A 33 -2.55 -36.23 -56.08
N PRO A 34 -2.79 -36.35 -57.40
CA PRO A 34 -3.58 -35.37 -58.14
C PRO A 34 -4.99 -35.29 -57.51
N LEU A 35 -5.56 -34.08 -57.47
CA LEU A 35 -6.83 -33.73 -56.81
C LEU A 35 -6.80 -33.71 -55.27
N VAL A 36 -6.32 -34.77 -54.61
CA VAL A 36 -6.40 -34.92 -53.13
C VAL A 36 -5.20 -34.30 -52.40
N GLY A 37 -4.06 -34.10 -53.07
CA GLY A 37 -2.85 -33.51 -52.47
C GLY A 37 -3.04 -32.10 -51.88
N ARG A 38 -4.09 -31.38 -52.30
CA ARG A 38 -4.48 -30.08 -51.76
C ARG A 38 -5.25 -30.20 -50.42
N LEU A 39 -5.93 -31.32 -50.18
CA LEU A 39 -6.73 -31.60 -49.00
C LEU A 39 -5.91 -32.37 -47.98
N ASN A 40 -5.04 -31.65 -47.26
CA ASN A 40 -4.26 -32.21 -46.17
C ASN A 40 -4.92 -31.85 -44.82
N GLY A 41 -5.54 -32.85 -44.17
CA GLY A 41 -6.22 -32.67 -42.88
C GLY A 41 -5.32 -32.08 -41.79
N LYS A 42 -4.03 -32.47 -41.77
CA LYS A 42 -3.03 -31.88 -40.85
C LYS A 42 -2.86 -30.39 -41.10
N ARG A 43 -2.73 -29.96 -42.37
CA ARG A 43 -2.62 -28.52 -42.71
C ARG A 43 -3.88 -27.74 -42.34
N PHE A 44 -5.07 -28.34 -42.52
CA PHE A 44 -6.33 -27.68 -42.13
C PHE A 44 -6.44 -27.52 -40.62
N PHE A 45 -6.08 -28.56 -39.86
CA PHE A 45 -6.02 -28.52 -38.40
C PHE A 45 -5.01 -27.49 -37.88
N GLU A 46 -3.78 -27.49 -38.40
CA GLU A 46 -2.74 -26.53 -38.03
C GLU A 46 -3.16 -25.08 -38.37
N ARG A 47 -3.74 -24.86 -39.55
CA ARG A 47 -4.30 -23.54 -39.91
C ARG A 47 -5.40 -23.10 -38.96
N SER A 48 -6.29 -24.01 -38.59
CA SER A 48 -7.39 -23.73 -37.65
C SER A 48 -6.85 -23.34 -36.27
N LEU A 49 -5.87 -24.08 -35.75
CA LEU A 49 -5.17 -23.73 -34.51
C LEU A 49 -4.52 -22.34 -34.59
N VAL A 50 -3.83 -22.02 -35.69
CA VAL A 50 -3.21 -20.70 -35.87
C VAL A 50 -4.26 -19.59 -35.92
N VAL A 51 -5.37 -19.79 -36.61
CA VAL A 51 -6.47 -18.81 -36.69
C VAL A 51 -7.08 -18.59 -35.30
N VAL A 52 -7.39 -19.66 -34.57
CA VAL A 52 -7.94 -19.58 -33.21
C VAL A 52 -6.96 -18.87 -32.27
N MET A 53 -5.67 -19.22 -32.29
CA MET A 53 -4.64 -18.54 -31.49
C MET A 53 -4.49 -17.07 -31.87
N HIS A 54 -4.57 -16.72 -33.15
CA HIS A 54 -4.51 -15.34 -33.59
C HIS A 54 -5.69 -14.53 -33.06
N TRP A 55 -6.90 -15.07 -33.16
CA TRP A 55 -8.10 -14.47 -32.60
C TRP A 55 -8.03 -14.33 -31.08
N ALA A 56 -7.59 -15.38 -30.38
CA ALA A 56 -7.40 -15.36 -28.93
C ALA A 56 -6.41 -14.26 -28.52
N ARG A 57 -5.24 -14.16 -29.16
CA ARG A 57 -4.24 -13.10 -28.87
C ARG A 57 -4.74 -11.70 -29.26
N ARG A 58 -5.58 -11.57 -30.28
CA ARG A 58 -6.18 -10.29 -30.67
C ARG A 58 -7.24 -9.86 -29.67
N PHE A 59 -8.05 -10.80 -29.19
CA PHE A 59 -9.04 -10.60 -28.13
C PHE A 59 -8.36 -10.24 -26.81
N GLU A 60 -7.37 -11.02 -26.37
CA GLU A 60 -6.57 -10.74 -25.16
C GLU A 60 -5.95 -9.35 -25.22
N ARG A 61 -5.34 -8.95 -26.34
CA ARG A 61 -4.74 -7.61 -26.48
C ARG A 61 -5.75 -6.45 -26.44
N LYS A 62 -7.02 -6.72 -26.75
CA LYS A 62 -8.09 -5.71 -26.71
C LYS A 62 -8.75 -5.64 -25.33
N VAL A 63 -8.97 -6.78 -24.69
CA VAL A 63 -9.70 -6.89 -23.41
C VAL A 63 -8.76 -6.76 -22.21
N SER A 64 -7.58 -7.37 -22.30
CA SER A 64 -6.57 -7.30 -21.25
C SER A 64 -5.66 -6.10 -21.46
N THR A 65 -5.26 -5.49 -20.36
CA THR A 65 -4.26 -4.45 -20.33
C THR A 65 -3.31 -4.73 -19.18
N ARG A 66 -2.01 -4.57 -19.41
CA ARG A 66 -0.99 -4.64 -18.35
C ARG A 66 -0.77 -3.28 -17.68
N ARG A 67 -1.50 -2.25 -18.11
CA ARG A 67 -1.35 -0.88 -17.60
C ARG A 67 -2.29 -0.67 -16.43
N LEU A 68 -1.74 -0.23 -15.30
CA LEU A 68 -2.50 0.04 -14.08
C LEU A 68 -3.59 1.11 -14.28
N GLN A 69 -3.31 2.17 -15.03
CA GLN A 69 -4.26 3.29 -15.17
C GLN A 69 -5.60 2.90 -15.85
N PRO A 70 -5.62 2.14 -16.97
CA PRO A 70 -6.85 1.57 -17.50
C PRO A 70 -7.51 0.53 -16.59
N GLN A 71 -6.73 -0.31 -15.88
CA GLN A 71 -7.28 -1.27 -14.92
C GLN A 71 -8.04 -0.56 -13.80
N LEU A 72 -7.44 0.46 -13.19
CA LEU A 72 -8.08 1.29 -12.15
C LEU A 72 -9.29 2.05 -12.69
N PHE A 73 -9.21 2.59 -13.91
CA PHE A 73 -10.36 3.25 -14.53
C PHE A 73 -11.54 2.29 -14.69
N LEU A 74 -11.32 1.08 -15.21
CA LEU A 74 -12.36 0.07 -15.38
C LEU A 74 -12.91 -0.43 -14.04
N LEU A 75 -12.04 -0.62 -13.04
CA LEU A 75 -12.44 -1.02 -11.69
C LEU A 75 -13.34 0.04 -11.04
N VAL A 76 -12.93 1.30 -11.07
CA VAL A 76 -13.72 2.41 -10.50
C VAL A 76 -15.01 2.60 -11.28
N LEU A 77 -14.98 2.51 -12.61
CA LEU A 77 -16.17 2.57 -13.44
C LEU A 77 -17.15 1.43 -13.12
N ALA A 78 -16.65 0.20 -12.94
CA ALA A 78 -17.48 -0.93 -12.54
C ALA A 78 -18.09 -0.73 -11.15
N ALA A 79 -17.33 -0.17 -10.20
CA ALA A 79 -17.85 0.18 -8.88
C ALA A 79 -18.94 1.27 -8.94
N VAL A 80 -18.76 2.30 -9.78
CA VAL A 80 -19.78 3.34 -10.02
C VAL A 80 -21.04 2.73 -10.60
N LEU A 81 -20.91 1.89 -11.64
CA LEU A 81 -22.06 1.20 -12.24
C LEU A 81 -22.74 0.30 -11.21
N GLY A 82 -21.97 -0.45 -10.42
CA GLY A 82 -22.48 -1.32 -9.36
C GLY A 82 -23.19 -0.57 -8.24
N GLY A 83 -22.75 0.63 -7.86
CA GLY A 83 -23.45 1.50 -6.91
C GLY A 83 -24.67 2.21 -7.51
N PHE A 84 -24.60 2.58 -8.79
CA PHE A 84 -25.67 3.28 -9.49
C PHE A 84 -26.86 2.37 -9.81
N ILE A 85 -26.63 1.10 -10.16
CA ILE A 85 -27.69 0.15 -10.52
C ILE A 85 -28.76 0.02 -9.41
N PRO A 86 -28.43 -0.33 -8.16
CA PRO A 86 -29.42 -0.41 -7.08
C PRO A 86 -30.09 0.94 -6.80
N MET A 87 -29.34 2.04 -6.89
CA MET A 87 -29.87 3.39 -6.69
C MET A 87 -30.91 3.76 -7.76
N TYR A 88 -30.68 3.36 -9.01
CA TYR A 88 -31.59 3.61 -10.12
C TYR A 88 -32.87 2.77 -10.00
N PHE A 89 -32.76 1.49 -9.64
CA PHE A 89 -33.91 0.59 -9.57
C PHE A 89 -34.72 0.73 -8.27
N SER A 90 -34.07 0.90 -7.13
CA SER A 90 -34.75 1.01 -5.82
C SER A 90 -35.11 2.45 -5.44
N GLY A 91 -34.63 3.43 -6.20
CA GLY A 91 -34.74 4.85 -5.89
C GLY A 91 -33.83 5.29 -4.74
N LEU A 92 -33.52 6.59 -4.72
CA LEU A 92 -32.82 7.22 -3.61
C LEU A 92 -33.79 8.06 -2.79
N THR A 93 -33.99 7.66 -1.53
CA THR A 93 -34.77 8.43 -0.55
C THR A 93 -33.86 9.07 0.49
N TRP A 94 -34.15 10.33 0.80
CA TRP A 94 -33.56 11.04 1.94
C TRP A 94 -34.29 10.64 3.23
N GLY A 95 -33.62 10.75 4.37
CA GLY A 95 -34.29 10.61 5.66
C GLY A 95 -34.53 11.94 6.37
N ASP A 96 -35.32 11.90 7.43
CA ASP A 96 -35.75 13.08 8.20
C ASP A 96 -34.98 13.27 9.52
N ARG A 97 -33.78 12.68 9.64
CA ARG A 97 -32.97 12.84 10.85
C ARG A 97 -32.61 14.33 11.06
N PRO A 98 -32.76 14.87 12.28
CA PRO A 98 -32.38 16.23 12.60
C PRO A 98 -30.93 16.51 12.21
N LYS A 99 -30.72 17.62 11.50
CA LYS A 99 -29.41 18.03 10.99
C LYS A 99 -28.68 18.84 12.06
N ILE A 100 -27.38 18.62 12.18
CA ILE A 100 -26.52 19.47 13.02
C ILE A 100 -26.31 20.80 12.29
N PRO A 101 -26.46 21.97 12.94
CA PRO A 101 -26.21 23.26 12.32
C PRO A 101 -24.79 23.33 11.74
N GLY A 102 -24.68 23.87 10.52
CA GLY A 102 -23.38 24.04 9.86
C GLY A 102 -22.53 25.10 10.57
N SER A 103 -21.28 24.77 10.87
CA SER A 103 -20.29 25.73 11.37
C SER A 103 -19.47 26.28 10.21
N GLY A 104 -19.36 27.60 10.10
CA GLY A 104 -18.49 28.25 9.10
C GLY A 104 -17.02 27.82 9.23
N VAL A 105 -16.54 27.59 10.46
CA VAL A 105 -15.19 27.08 10.72
C VAL A 105 -15.01 25.68 10.13
N PHE A 106 -15.99 24.79 10.33
CA PHE A 106 -15.95 23.43 9.81
C PHE A 106 -15.98 23.41 8.28
N VAL A 107 -16.80 24.27 7.67
CA VAL A 107 -16.82 24.42 6.21
C VAL A 107 -15.46 24.91 5.69
N THR A 108 -14.87 25.89 6.36
CA THR A 108 -13.57 26.46 5.95
C THR A 108 -12.45 25.42 6.03
N LEU A 109 -12.44 24.60 7.10
CA LEU A 109 -11.53 23.47 7.27
C LEU A 109 -11.61 22.50 6.09
N TRP A 110 -12.82 22.11 5.67
CA TRP A 110 -12.99 21.19 4.54
C TRP A 110 -12.71 21.83 3.18
N LEU A 111 -12.94 23.14 3.01
CA LEU A 111 -12.53 23.87 1.81
C LEU A 111 -11.00 23.86 1.65
N ILE A 112 -10.25 24.04 2.75
CA ILE A 112 -8.79 23.92 2.76
C ILE A 112 -8.39 22.47 2.40
N ALA A 113 -9.02 21.46 3.00
CA ALA A 113 -8.75 20.06 2.68
C ALA A 113 -9.00 19.74 1.19
N ILE A 114 -10.11 20.21 0.62
CA ILE A 114 -10.45 20.03 -0.80
C ILE A 114 -9.42 20.71 -1.70
N ALA A 115 -9.05 21.96 -1.40
CA ALA A 115 -8.03 22.68 -2.16
C ALA A 115 -6.67 21.96 -2.13
N CYS A 116 -6.25 21.49 -0.97
CA CYS A 116 -5.02 20.71 -0.81
C CYS A 116 -5.09 19.35 -1.52
N ALA A 117 -6.21 18.64 -1.47
CA ALA A 117 -6.39 17.36 -2.15
C ALA A 117 -6.31 17.51 -3.68
N ILE A 118 -6.98 18.53 -4.24
CA ILE A 118 -6.89 18.87 -5.67
C ILE A 118 -5.46 19.30 -6.03
N GLY A 119 -4.84 20.13 -5.18
CA GLY A 119 -3.45 20.55 -5.34
C GLY A 119 -2.47 19.38 -5.33
N ALA A 120 -2.63 18.42 -4.42
CA ALA A 120 -1.80 17.22 -4.34
C ALA A 120 -1.93 16.36 -5.61
N ALA A 121 -3.14 16.15 -6.11
CA ALA A 121 -3.40 15.41 -7.34
C ALA A 121 -2.79 16.10 -8.56
N TRP A 122 -2.82 17.44 -8.60
CA TRP A 122 -2.22 18.24 -9.67
C TRP A 122 -0.69 18.19 -9.63
N GLN A 123 -0.10 18.39 -8.45
CA GLN A 123 1.35 18.52 -8.24
C GLN A 123 2.07 17.16 -8.22
N GLY A 124 1.39 16.06 -7.91
CA GLY A 124 2.00 14.74 -7.69
C GLY A 124 2.84 14.19 -8.85
N LYS A 125 2.63 14.68 -10.08
CA LYS A 125 3.41 14.24 -11.24
C LYS A 125 4.84 14.81 -11.26
N TYR A 126 5.01 16.05 -10.83
CA TYR A 126 6.25 16.82 -11.02
C TYR A 126 6.83 17.35 -9.72
N HIS A 127 5.97 17.81 -8.80
CA HIS A 127 6.34 18.38 -7.50
C HIS A 127 5.89 17.46 -6.36
N ARG A 128 6.49 16.26 -6.27
CA ARG A 128 6.09 15.23 -5.28
C ARG A 128 6.19 15.68 -3.83
N LEU A 129 7.20 16.49 -3.48
CA LEU A 129 7.33 17.04 -2.13
C LEU A 129 6.15 17.97 -1.79
N ALA A 130 5.80 18.88 -2.70
CA ALA A 130 4.65 19.76 -2.51
C ALA A 130 3.35 18.97 -2.42
N ALA A 131 3.18 17.93 -3.25
CA ALA A 131 2.03 17.05 -3.17
C ALA A 131 1.95 16.32 -1.82
N LEU A 132 3.07 15.86 -1.27
CA LEU A 132 3.11 15.22 0.03
C LEU A 132 2.73 16.19 1.16
N VAL A 133 3.27 17.42 1.15
CA VAL A 133 2.88 18.45 2.13
C VAL A 133 1.37 18.73 2.07
N MET A 134 0.80 18.82 0.87
CA MET A 134 -0.63 19.01 0.69
C MET A 134 -1.46 17.81 1.19
N VAL A 135 -0.97 16.58 1.03
CA VAL A 135 -1.60 15.38 1.61
C VAL A 135 -1.56 15.44 3.15
N SER A 136 -0.43 15.86 3.75
CA SER A 136 -0.32 16.02 5.20
C SER A 136 -1.28 17.06 5.76
N VAL A 137 -1.54 18.15 5.03
CA VAL A 137 -2.61 19.10 5.40
C VAL A 137 -3.97 18.41 5.41
N CYS A 138 -4.29 17.57 4.42
CA CYS A 138 -5.54 16.81 4.40
C CYS A 138 -5.66 15.85 5.61
N GLY A 139 -4.55 15.18 5.97
CA GLY A 139 -4.46 14.34 7.17
C GLY A 139 -4.72 15.12 8.45
N LEU A 140 -4.13 16.32 8.59
CA LEU A 140 -4.36 17.20 9.73
C LEU A 140 -5.82 17.68 9.80
N MET A 141 -6.43 18.07 8.68
CA MET A 141 -7.84 18.45 8.62
C MET A 141 -8.75 17.28 9.04
N THR A 142 -8.39 16.05 8.67
CA THR A 142 -9.11 14.83 9.09
C THR A 142 -8.95 14.60 10.60
N CYS A 143 -7.74 14.77 11.15
CA CYS A 143 -7.49 14.69 12.58
C CYS A 143 -8.32 15.71 13.38
N ILE A 144 -8.36 16.98 12.95
CA ILE A 144 -9.19 18.01 13.59
C ILE A 144 -10.67 17.64 13.49
N THR A 145 -11.12 17.05 12.38
CA THR A 145 -12.49 16.56 12.22
C THR A 145 -12.82 15.45 13.24
N PHE A 146 -11.89 14.53 13.51
CA PHE A 146 -12.08 13.51 14.56
C PHE A 146 -12.19 14.14 15.95
N VAL A 147 -11.35 15.12 16.28
CA VAL A 147 -11.48 15.86 17.55
C VAL A 147 -12.83 16.58 17.64
N TRP A 148 -13.28 17.20 16.53
CA TRP A 148 -14.56 17.90 16.45
C TRP A 148 -15.76 16.97 16.71
N PHE A 149 -15.67 15.71 16.28
CA PHE A 149 -16.67 14.67 16.54
C PHE A 149 -16.40 13.86 17.81
N SER A 150 -15.56 14.36 18.72
CA SER A 150 -15.24 13.72 20.00
C SER A 150 -14.68 12.30 19.86
N ALA A 151 -13.87 12.07 18.82
CA ALA A 151 -13.16 10.81 18.56
C ALA A 151 -11.63 10.98 18.78
N PRO A 152 -11.17 11.17 20.04
CA PRO A 152 -9.77 11.48 20.33
C PRO A 152 -8.80 10.33 20.00
N ASP A 153 -9.17 9.07 20.20
CA ASP A 153 -8.33 7.92 19.82
C ASP A 153 -8.07 7.88 18.31
N LEU A 154 -9.09 8.17 17.49
CA LEU A 154 -8.97 8.27 16.03
C LEU A 154 -8.11 9.49 15.64
N ALA A 155 -8.24 10.61 16.34
CA ALA A 155 -7.40 11.78 16.09
C ALA A 155 -5.91 11.50 16.38
N LEU A 156 -5.60 10.86 17.51
CA LEU A 156 -4.24 10.51 17.90
C LEU A 156 -3.62 9.50 16.92
N THR A 157 -4.34 8.42 16.61
CA THR A 157 -3.89 7.44 15.59
C THR A 157 -3.66 8.12 14.24
N GLN A 158 -4.61 8.91 13.75
CA GLN A 158 -4.50 9.61 12.46
C GLN A 158 -3.27 10.52 12.42
N LEU A 159 -3.03 11.31 13.47
CA LEU A 159 -1.89 12.22 13.51
C LEU A 159 -0.56 11.46 13.43
N VAL A 160 -0.41 10.39 14.23
CA VAL A 160 0.85 9.66 14.28
C VAL A 160 1.05 8.83 13.01
N VAL A 161 0.01 8.21 12.46
CA VAL A 161 0.07 7.52 11.16
C VAL A 161 0.44 8.50 10.05
N GLU A 162 -0.10 9.71 10.04
CA GLU A 162 0.25 10.75 9.06
C GLU A 162 1.74 11.08 9.12
N VAL A 163 2.30 11.24 10.32
CA VAL A 163 3.73 11.49 10.52
C VAL A 163 4.57 10.31 10.02
N VAL A 164 4.24 9.08 10.44
CA VAL A 164 4.97 7.86 10.02
C VAL A 164 4.94 7.71 8.51
N THR A 165 3.76 7.76 7.90
CA THR A 165 3.59 7.57 6.45
C THR A 165 4.27 8.68 5.65
N THR A 166 4.15 9.94 6.08
CA THR A 166 4.85 11.08 5.47
C THR A 166 6.35 10.85 5.47
N VAL A 167 6.93 10.45 6.60
CA VAL A 167 8.38 10.19 6.67
C VAL A 167 8.79 9.00 5.79
N LEU A 168 8.05 7.88 5.84
CA LEU A 168 8.36 6.71 5.02
C LEU A 168 8.27 7.03 3.52
N ILE A 169 7.28 7.83 3.10
CA ILE A 169 7.15 8.29 1.72
C ILE A 169 8.30 9.23 1.37
N LEU A 170 8.69 10.19 2.22
CA LEU A 170 9.84 11.08 1.99
C LEU A 170 11.13 10.30 1.77
N LEU A 171 11.39 9.29 2.60
CA LEU A 171 12.53 8.38 2.41
C LEU A 171 12.43 7.70 1.04
N GLY A 172 11.26 7.17 0.70
CA GLY A 172 10.93 6.58 -0.60
C GLY A 172 11.16 7.49 -1.82
N LEU A 173 10.80 8.77 -1.70
CA LEU A 173 10.84 9.74 -2.79
C LEU A 173 12.25 9.95 -3.34
N ARG A 174 13.30 9.75 -2.53
CA ARG A 174 14.70 9.86 -2.95
C ARG A 174 15.04 8.94 -4.14
N TRP A 175 14.44 7.76 -4.20
CA TRP A 175 14.74 6.77 -5.25
C TRP A 175 13.90 6.93 -6.51
N LEU A 176 12.96 7.88 -6.54
CA LEU A 176 12.12 8.12 -7.71
C LEU A 176 12.72 9.24 -8.57
N PRO A 177 13.09 8.98 -9.85
CA PRO A 177 13.64 9.99 -10.74
C PRO A 177 12.73 11.23 -10.83
N ARG A 178 13.37 12.40 -10.88
CA ARG A 178 12.67 13.67 -11.17
C ARG A 178 12.17 13.62 -12.61
N ARG A 179 10.92 14.01 -12.81
CA ARG A 179 10.29 13.98 -14.13
C ARG A 179 10.38 15.39 -14.72
N ASN A 180 11.06 15.53 -15.84
CA ASN A 180 11.15 16.82 -16.54
C ASN A 180 9.89 17.05 -17.38
N GLU A 181 9.35 18.25 -17.33
CA GLU A 181 8.15 18.62 -18.08
C GLU A 181 8.44 18.81 -19.58
N ASP A 182 9.65 19.29 -19.89
CA ASP A 182 10.00 19.84 -21.20
C ASP A 182 10.26 18.78 -22.28
N VAL A 183 10.54 17.53 -21.88
CA VAL A 183 11.01 16.47 -22.78
C VAL A 183 9.87 15.76 -23.53
N ALA A 184 8.60 16.00 -23.17
CA ALA A 184 7.47 15.25 -23.74
C ALA A 184 7.00 15.80 -25.11
N PRO A 185 6.90 14.98 -26.18
CA PRO A 185 6.39 15.43 -27.49
C PRO A 185 4.91 15.84 -27.44
N LEU A 186 4.52 16.80 -28.28
CA LEU A 186 3.16 17.39 -28.34
C LEU A 186 2.03 16.34 -28.42
N SER A 187 2.18 15.31 -29.25
CA SER A 187 1.19 14.22 -29.39
C SER A 187 1.03 13.37 -28.12
N ALA A 188 2.07 13.28 -27.28
CA ALA A 188 1.99 12.65 -25.98
C ALA A 188 1.29 13.56 -24.96
N ARG A 189 1.48 14.89 -25.05
CA ARG A 189 0.81 15.88 -24.20
C ARG A 189 -0.70 15.89 -24.43
N LEU A 190 -1.15 15.91 -25.69
CA LEU A 190 -2.58 15.87 -26.04
C LEU A 190 -3.26 14.59 -25.52
N ARG A 191 -2.68 13.41 -25.79
CA ARG A 191 -3.21 12.13 -25.29
C ARG A 191 -3.20 12.04 -23.75
N ALA A 192 -2.27 12.71 -23.08
CA ALA A 192 -2.26 12.78 -21.63
C ALA A 192 -3.36 13.71 -21.11
N ARG A 193 -3.63 14.83 -21.79
CA ARG A 193 -4.69 15.77 -21.44
C ARG A 193 -6.08 15.13 -21.56
N THR A 194 -6.40 14.46 -22.66
CA THR A 194 -7.68 13.77 -22.83
C THR A 194 -7.90 12.71 -21.75
N ARG A 195 -6.85 11.92 -21.44
CA ARG A 195 -6.90 10.94 -20.35
C ARG A 195 -7.15 11.58 -19.00
N ARG A 196 -6.46 12.68 -18.70
CA ARG A 196 -6.64 13.42 -17.44
C ARG A 196 -8.05 14.00 -17.31
N ILE A 197 -8.61 14.55 -18.38
CA ILE A 197 -9.99 15.08 -18.38
C ILE A 197 -11.00 13.94 -18.14
N ARG A 198 -10.83 12.80 -18.82
CA ARG A 198 -11.69 11.63 -18.62
C ARG A 198 -11.60 11.11 -17.18
N ASP A 199 -10.38 10.95 -16.67
CA ASP A 199 -10.14 10.43 -15.32
C ASP A 199 -10.65 11.42 -14.26
N PHE A 200 -10.55 12.74 -14.51
CA PHE A 200 -11.15 13.79 -13.68
C PHE A 200 -12.68 13.73 -13.70
N GLY A 201 -13.30 13.56 -14.88
CA GLY A 201 -14.75 13.40 -14.99
C GLY A 201 -15.26 12.19 -14.19
N LEU A 202 -14.56 11.05 -14.28
CA LEU A 202 -14.88 9.88 -13.46
C LEU A 202 -14.70 10.17 -11.95
N ALA A 203 -13.62 10.85 -11.56
CA ALA A 203 -13.38 11.19 -10.15
C ALA A 203 -14.46 12.11 -9.57
N VAL A 204 -14.91 13.11 -10.33
CA VAL A 204 -16.02 13.99 -9.93
C VAL A 204 -17.33 13.21 -9.82
N LEU A 205 -17.62 12.33 -10.78
CA LEU A 205 -18.81 11.48 -10.74
C LEU A 205 -18.81 10.58 -9.50
N VAL A 206 -17.69 9.92 -9.21
CA VAL A 206 -17.52 9.08 -8.01
C VAL A 206 -17.66 9.90 -6.74
N GLY A 207 -16.96 11.04 -6.65
CA GLY A 207 -16.98 11.89 -5.46
C GLY A 207 -18.36 12.44 -5.15
N LEU A 208 -19.06 12.95 -6.17
CA LEU A 208 -20.43 13.45 -6.02
C LEU A 208 -21.40 12.31 -5.70
N GLY A 209 -21.26 11.15 -6.36
CA GLY A 209 -22.06 9.96 -6.06
C GLY A 209 -21.90 9.49 -4.61
N MET A 210 -20.67 9.43 -4.11
CA MET A 210 -20.37 9.10 -2.72
C MET A 210 -20.88 10.15 -1.73
N ALA A 211 -20.82 11.44 -2.09
CA ALA A 211 -21.38 12.51 -1.27
C ALA A 211 -22.90 12.40 -1.15
N ILE A 212 -23.59 12.15 -2.28
CA ILE A 212 -25.04 11.93 -2.33
C ILE A 212 -25.43 10.69 -1.50
N LEU A 213 -24.72 9.57 -1.69
CA LEU A 213 -25.00 8.33 -0.98
C LEU A 213 -24.76 8.48 0.53
N SER A 214 -23.64 9.10 0.93
CA SER A 214 -23.34 9.39 2.33
C SER A 214 -24.39 10.30 2.95
N TYR A 215 -24.84 11.34 2.23
CA TYR A 215 -25.90 12.23 2.70
C TYR A 215 -27.23 11.49 2.90
N ALA A 216 -27.62 10.65 1.93
CA ALA A 216 -28.81 9.81 2.05
C ALA A 216 -28.74 8.83 3.21
N MET A 217 -27.57 8.21 3.44
CA MET A 217 -27.38 7.29 4.56
C MET A 217 -27.43 8.01 5.92
N LEU A 218 -26.72 9.14 6.07
CA LEU A 218 -26.61 9.85 7.35
C LEU A 218 -27.91 10.54 7.78
N THR A 219 -28.79 10.86 6.83
CA THR A 219 -30.10 11.47 7.09
C THR A 219 -31.16 10.44 7.51
N ARG A 220 -30.91 9.14 7.38
CA ARG A 220 -31.84 8.07 7.79
C ARG A 220 -31.70 7.73 9.27
N GLN A 221 -32.80 7.25 9.86
CA GLN A 221 -32.79 6.67 11.20
C GLN A 221 -32.19 5.25 11.17
N THR A 222 -31.45 4.89 12.21
CA THR A 222 -30.83 3.56 12.37
C THR A 222 -31.51 2.80 13.52
N PRO A 223 -32.59 2.03 13.24
CA PRO A 223 -33.43 1.44 14.28
C PRO A 223 -32.75 0.38 15.16
N ASN A 224 -31.65 -0.22 14.70
CA ASN A 224 -30.91 -1.28 15.41
C ASN A 224 -29.49 -0.84 15.77
N ALA A 225 -29.35 0.26 16.52
CA ALA A 225 -28.04 0.76 16.91
C ALA A 225 -27.42 -0.08 18.02
N ILE A 226 -26.40 -0.87 17.70
CA ILE A 226 -25.58 -1.63 18.68
C ILE A 226 -24.71 -0.72 19.56
N SER A 227 -24.69 0.59 19.34
CA SER A 227 -23.89 1.55 20.11
C SER A 227 -24.31 1.61 21.59
N SER A 228 -25.60 1.49 21.89
CA SER A 228 -26.11 1.49 23.27
C SER A 228 -25.61 0.29 24.07
N PHE A 229 -25.47 -0.88 23.42
CA PHE A 229 -24.88 -2.06 24.01
C PHE A 229 -23.43 -1.78 24.43
N TYR A 230 -22.58 -1.28 23.54
CA TYR A 230 -21.18 -1.02 23.87
C TYR A 230 -21.02 0.07 24.95
N LEU A 231 -21.80 1.15 24.88
CA LEU A 231 -21.76 2.22 25.87
C LEU A 231 -22.16 1.72 27.27
N SER A 232 -23.18 0.86 27.36
CA SER A 232 -23.67 0.33 28.65
C SER A 232 -22.84 -0.85 29.18
N ARG A 233 -22.11 -1.55 28.32
CA ARG A 233 -21.36 -2.77 28.68
C ARG A 233 -19.85 -2.60 28.78
N ALA A 234 -19.26 -1.53 28.25
CA ALA A 234 -17.80 -1.32 28.29
C ALA A 234 -17.19 -1.39 29.69
N LEU A 235 -17.76 -0.66 30.66
CA LEU A 235 -17.26 -0.70 32.04
C LEU A 235 -17.62 -2.01 32.77
N PRO A 236 -18.89 -2.47 32.83
CA PRO A 236 -19.25 -3.63 33.65
C PRO A 236 -18.77 -4.98 33.09
N GLN A 237 -18.51 -5.09 31.78
CA GLN A 237 -18.02 -6.34 31.17
C GLN A 237 -16.55 -6.25 30.75
N GLY A 238 -16.12 -5.10 30.21
CA GLY A 238 -14.75 -4.93 29.74
C GLY A 238 -13.80 -4.24 30.71
N GLY A 239 -14.29 -3.74 31.85
CA GLY A 239 -13.46 -3.14 32.91
C GLY A 239 -12.97 -1.72 32.65
N GLY A 240 -13.30 -1.13 31.50
CA GLY A 240 -12.71 0.13 31.05
C GLY A 240 -13.74 1.21 30.73
N THR A 241 -13.38 2.46 31.02
CA THR A 241 -14.21 3.64 30.66
C THR A 241 -13.95 4.13 29.24
N ASN A 242 -12.83 3.76 28.61
CA ASN A 242 -12.58 4.06 27.21
C ASN A 242 -13.30 3.03 26.31
N VAL A 243 -14.52 3.37 25.90
CA VAL A 243 -15.36 2.50 25.07
C VAL A 243 -14.69 2.11 23.75
N VAL A 244 -13.88 2.99 23.16
CA VAL A 244 -13.17 2.70 21.89
C VAL A 244 -12.11 1.63 22.14
N ASN A 245 -11.22 1.84 23.12
CA ASN A 245 -10.17 0.87 23.40
C ASN A 245 -10.76 -0.47 23.85
N VAL A 246 -11.75 -0.46 24.76
CA VAL A 246 -12.45 -1.69 25.20
C VAL A 246 -13.09 -2.40 24.00
N MET A 247 -13.69 -1.68 23.05
CA MET A 247 -14.22 -2.31 21.84
C MET A 247 -13.11 -2.98 21.01
N LEU A 248 -11.96 -2.34 20.84
CA LEU A 248 -10.86 -2.85 20.02
C LEU A 248 -10.14 -4.03 20.63
N VAL A 249 -9.91 -4.02 21.95
CA VAL A 249 -9.06 -5.02 22.63
C VAL A 249 -9.86 -6.14 23.28
N ASP A 250 -11.15 -5.92 23.54
CA ASP A 250 -12.04 -6.87 24.21
C ASP A 250 -13.15 -7.35 23.27
N PHE A 251 -14.25 -6.60 23.13
CA PHE A 251 -15.43 -7.03 22.36
C PHE A 251 -15.13 -7.44 20.91
N ARG A 252 -14.18 -6.75 20.27
CA ARG A 252 -13.73 -6.99 18.89
C ARG A 252 -12.22 -7.21 18.83
N GLY A 253 -11.64 -7.82 19.87
CA GLY A 253 -10.21 -8.18 19.93
C GLY A 253 -9.70 -8.95 18.71
N PHE A 254 -10.57 -9.78 18.11
CA PHE A 254 -10.22 -10.54 16.91
C PHE A 254 -9.94 -9.66 15.67
N ASP A 255 -10.62 -8.52 15.53
CA ASP A 255 -10.36 -7.59 14.42
C ASP A 255 -9.00 -6.93 14.59
N THR A 256 -8.68 -6.47 15.80
CA THR A 256 -7.36 -5.92 16.14
C THR A 256 -6.25 -6.95 15.96
N PHE A 257 -6.50 -8.22 16.30
CA PHE A 257 -5.57 -9.32 16.03
C PHE A 257 -5.31 -9.50 14.53
N GLY A 258 -6.38 -9.41 13.71
CA GLY A 258 -6.29 -9.40 12.26
C GLY A 258 -5.46 -8.22 11.74
N GLU A 259 -5.71 -7.02 12.25
CA GLU A 259 -5.00 -5.79 11.86
C GLU A 259 -3.49 -5.88 12.13
N ILE A 260 -3.08 -6.30 13.33
CA ILE A 260 -1.64 -6.45 13.65
C ILE A 260 -0.98 -7.56 12.82
N THR A 261 -1.73 -8.61 12.48
CA THR A 261 -1.25 -9.69 11.60
C THR A 261 -1.02 -9.16 10.19
N VAL A 262 -1.95 -8.36 9.66
CA VAL A 262 -1.80 -7.67 8.37
C VAL A 262 -0.61 -6.71 8.40
N LEU A 263 -0.44 -5.95 9.48
CA LEU A 263 0.69 -5.03 9.64
C LEU A 263 2.04 -5.76 9.62
N ALA A 264 2.14 -6.89 10.33
CA ALA A 264 3.34 -7.75 10.30
C ALA A 264 3.59 -8.33 8.89
N ALA A 265 2.55 -8.81 8.21
CA ALA A 265 2.65 -9.34 6.85
C ALA A 265 3.11 -8.26 5.84
N VAL A 266 2.59 -7.04 5.96
CA VAL A 266 3.02 -5.88 5.15
C VAL A 266 4.49 -5.57 5.42
N ALA A 267 4.92 -5.50 6.68
CA ALA A 267 6.31 -5.20 7.03
C ALA A 267 7.28 -6.27 6.49
N LEU A 268 6.94 -7.55 6.61
CA LEU A 268 7.71 -8.66 6.02
C LEU A 268 7.75 -8.58 4.49
N THR A 269 6.63 -8.23 3.86
CA THR A 269 6.54 -8.08 2.40
C THR A 269 7.41 -6.92 1.92
N VAL A 270 7.33 -5.76 2.57
CA VAL A 270 8.18 -4.60 2.29
C VAL A 270 9.65 -4.97 2.45
N PHE A 271 10.02 -5.63 3.54
CA PHE A 271 11.38 -6.13 3.74
C PHE A 271 11.82 -7.08 2.62
N ALA A 272 10.98 -8.05 2.23
CA ALA A 272 11.29 -9.01 1.18
C ALA A 272 11.48 -8.35 -0.19
N LEU A 273 10.62 -7.40 -0.54
CA LEU A 273 10.70 -6.63 -1.79
C LEU A 273 11.94 -5.72 -1.81
N LEU A 274 12.22 -5.03 -0.70
CA LEU A 274 13.33 -4.10 -0.61
C LEU A 274 14.68 -4.78 -0.43
N ARG A 275 14.74 -5.99 0.16
CA ARG A 275 16.00 -6.72 0.37
C ARG A 275 16.76 -6.94 -0.94
N ARG A 276 16.07 -7.07 -2.08
CA ARG A 276 16.67 -7.23 -3.42
C ARG A 276 16.40 -6.03 -4.35
N PHE A 277 15.97 -4.89 -3.79
CA PHE A 277 15.71 -3.71 -4.58
C PHE A 277 16.98 -3.22 -5.28
N ARG A 278 16.85 -2.88 -6.56
CA ARG A 278 17.89 -2.27 -7.38
C ARG A 278 17.37 -0.90 -7.82
N PRO A 279 17.90 0.21 -7.28
CA PRO A 279 17.47 1.54 -7.66
C PRO A 279 17.72 1.78 -9.15
N PRO A 280 16.86 2.57 -9.82
CA PRO A 280 17.10 3.03 -11.19
C PRO A 280 18.47 3.68 -11.32
N LYS A 281 19.18 3.44 -12.44
CA LYS A 281 20.55 3.96 -12.68
C LYS A 281 20.65 5.48 -12.45
N GLU A 282 19.61 6.21 -12.83
CA GLU A 282 19.49 7.67 -12.68
C GLU A 282 19.47 8.13 -11.21
N SER A 283 19.00 7.29 -10.29
CA SER A 283 18.92 7.56 -8.84
C SER A 283 20.10 7.01 -8.03
N ILE A 284 21.05 6.30 -8.67
CA ILE A 284 22.25 5.78 -8.00
C ILE A 284 23.21 6.91 -7.65
N LEU A 285 23.29 7.91 -8.53
CA LEU A 285 24.12 9.09 -8.34
C LEU A 285 23.52 9.98 -7.26
N LEU A 286 24.38 10.61 -6.48
CA LEU A 286 23.95 11.61 -5.50
C LEU A 286 23.24 12.78 -6.23
N PRO A 287 22.31 13.50 -5.58
CA PRO A 287 21.73 14.73 -6.11
C PRO A 287 22.79 15.72 -6.62
N ALA A 288 22.45 16.55 -7.59
CA ALA A 288 23.39 17.52 -8.16
C ALA A 288 24.00 18.43 -7.07
N GLN A 289 23.19 18.83 -6.09
CA GLN A 289 23.63 19.62 -4.93
C GLN A 289 24.76 18.94 -4.15
N GLN A 290 24.68 17.61 -3.96
CA GLN A 290 25.69 16.83 -3.25
C GLN A 290 26.91 16.50 -4.13
N ARG A 291 26.75 16.46 -5.46
CA ARG A 291 27.84 16.20 -6.41
C ARG A 291 28.74 17.42 -6.64
N LEU A 292 28.18 18.62 -6.54
CA LEU A 292 28.88 19.88 -6.80
C LEU A 292 29.67 20.39 -5.58
N LEU A 293 29.56 19.72 -4.43
CA LEU A 293 30.31 20.03 -3.22
C LEU A 293 31.72 19.45 -3.29
N ALA A 294 32.71 20.29 -3.01
CA ALA A 294 34.08 19.85 -2.81
C ALA A 294 34.18 18.97 -1.56
N ARG A 295 35.02 17.92 -1.62
CA ARG A 295 35.13 16.89 -0.57
C ARG A 295 35.59 17.43 0.79
N ASP A 296 36.23 18.59 0.79
CA ASP A 296 36.88 19.18 1.96
C ASP A 296 36.04 20.29 2.61
N VAL A 297 34.82 20.54 2.12
CA VAL A 297 33.91 21.53 2.71
C VAL A 297 33.02 20.83 3.73
N VAL A 298 33.14 21.24 5.00
CA VAL A 298 32.23 20.82 6.07
C VAL A 298 30.84 21.35 5.75
N THR A 299 29.99 20.47 5.20
CA THR A 299 28.60 20.77 4.85
C THR A 299 27.68 19.71 5.45
N ASP A 300 26.43 20.10 5.65
CA ASP A 300 25.30 19.27 6.10
C ASP A 300 24.92 18.18 5.09
N LEU A 301 25.34 18.34 3.84
CA LEU A 301 25.13 17.40 2.73
C LEU A 301 26.13 16.23 2.75
N VAL A 302 26.34 15.64 3.94
CA VAL A 302 27.27 14.52 4.13
C VAL A 302 26.75 13.27 3.42
N ASN A 303 27.65 12.52 2.78
CA ASN A 303 27.32 11.26 2.15
C ASN A 303 26.97 10.21 3.23
N PRO A 304 25.71 9.69 3.27
CA PRO A 304 25.29 8.72 4.29
C PRO A 304 26.08 7.40 4.26
N ARG A 305 26.88 7.16 3.21
CA ARG A 305 27.70 5.97 3.05
C ARG A 305 29.02 6.03 3.84
N SER A 306 29.52 7.23 4.13
CA SER A 306 30.82 7.45 4.78
C SER A 306 30.72 8.11 6.15
N ALA A 307 29.56 8.67 6.50
CA ALA A 307 29.34 9.28 7.81
C ALA A 307 28.99 8.22 8.87
N SER A 308 29.81 8.13 9.91
CA SER A 308 29.48 7.37 11.12
C SER A 308 28.39 8.04 11.96
N ASP A 309 28.35 9.37 11.96
CA ASP A 309 27.30 10.21 12.54
C ASP A 309 26.95 11.34 11.55
N THR A 310 25.67 11.50 11.22
CA THR A 310 25.17 12.58 10.36
C THR A 310 24.85 13.87 11.12
N ALA A 311 24.99 13.88 12.45
CA ALA A 311 24.74 15.03 13.33
C ALA A 311 25.86 16.09 13.29
N LEU A 312 26.32 16.48 12.11
CA LEU A 312 27.36 17.50 11.92
C LEU A 312 26.77 18.78 11.31
N GLY A 313 27.39 19.93 11.60
CA GLY A 313 26.97 21.22 11.05
C GLY A 313 25.54 21.61 11.46
N PHE A 314 24.71 22.02 10.49
CA PHE A 314 23.32 22.43 10.74
C PHE A 314 22.42 21.31 11.29
N MET A 315 22.78 20.03 11.09
CA MET A 315 22.02 18.90 11.63
C MET A 315 22.27 18.68 13.13
N MET A 316 23.26 19.35 13.73
CA MET A 316 23.58 19.19 15.16
C MET A 316 22.43 19.64 16.07
N VAL A 317 21.76 20.75 15.75
CA VAL A 317 20.63 21.24 16.55
C VAL A 317 19.43 20.29 16.48
N PRO A 318 18.93 19.88 15.29
CA PRO A 318 17.93 18.83 15.19
C PRO A 318 18.34 17.52 15.88
N ALA A 319 19.63 17.13 15.80
CA ALA A 319 20.13 15.90 16.43
C ALA A 319 20.09 15.95 17.93
N ALA A 320 20.54 17.05 18.53
CA ALA A 320 20.47 17.24 19.97
C ALA A 320 19.01 17.20 20.46
N LEU A 321 18.11 17.89 19.75
CA LEU A 321 16.68 17.91 20.08
C LEU A 321 16.05 16.52 19.96
N VAL A 322 16.26 15.81 18.85
CA VAL A 322 15.68 14.47 18.65
C VAL A 322 16.24 13.45 19.66
N ARG A 323 17.55 13.53 19.98
CA ARG A 323 18.17 12.69 21.02
C ARG A 323 17.55 12.94 22.39
N LEU A 324 17.24 14.20 22.72
CA LEU A 324 16.56 14.57 23.97
C LEU A 324 15.07 14.17 23.97
N LEU A 325 14.43 14.20 22.81
CA LEU A 325 13.03 13.80 22.66
C LEU A 325 12.82 12.30 22.80
N LEU A 326 13.81 11.45 22.53
CA LEU A 326 13.68 10.00 22.63
C LEU A 326 13.17 9.51 24.01
N PRO A 327 13.81 9.85 25.16
CA PRO A 327 13.31 9.43 26.47
C PRO A 327 11.94 10.04 26.79
N ILE A 328 11.68 11.28 26.36
CA ILE A 328 10.37 11.94 26.54
C ILE A 328 9.29 11.19 25.75
N ALA A 329 9.56 10.83 24.50
CA ALA A 329 8.64 10.07 23.65
C ALA A 329 8.42 8.66 24.20
N PHE A 330 9.42 8.03 24.80
CA PHE A 330 9.24 6.77 25.51
C PHE A 330 8.29 6.91 26.70
N ILE A 331 8.45 7.95 27.53
CA ILE A 331 7.54 8.23 28.65
C ILE A 331 6.13 8.49 28.14
N ILE A 332 5.96 9.32 27.09
CA ILE A 332 4.64 9.60 26.50
C ILE A 332 4.01 8.32 25.93
N SER A 333 4.81 7.49 25.24
CA SER A 333 4.38 6.20 24.73
C SER A 333 3.86 5.29 25.86
N MET A 334 4.63 5.14 26.94
CA MET A 334 4.21 4.34 28.09
C MET A 334 3.01 4.94 28.82
N TYR A 335 2.91 6.26 28.89
CA TYR A 335 1.74 6.95 29.45
C TYR A 335 0.47 6.66 28.64
N LEU A 336 0.53 6.77 27.30
CA LEU A 336 -0.59 6.44 26.41
C LEU A 336 -0.94 4.95 26.46
N PHE A 337 0.05 4.09 26.65
CA PHE A 337 -0.13 2.65 26.80
C PHE A 337 -0.93 2.32 28.07
N VAL A 338 -0.43 2.77 29.24
CA VAL A 338 -1.02 2.42 30.54
C VAL A 338 -2.43 3.01 30.72
N ARG A 339 -2.69 4.23 30.24
CA ARG A 339 -4.00 4.88 30.41
C ARG A 339 -5.08 4.39 29.44
N GLY A 340 -4.70 3.61 28.41
CA GLY A 340 -5.56 3.31 27.25
C GLY A 340 -6.90 2.67 27.60
N HIS A 341 -6.97 1.95 28.72
CA HIS A 341 -8.20 1.30 29.18
C HIS A 341 -9.27 2.28 29.66
N ASN A 342 -8.87 3.46 30.15
CA ASN A 342 -9.78 4.44 30.75
C ASN A 342 -9.85 5.77 30.00
N GLN A 343 -8.79 6.10 29.27
CA GLN A 343 -8.64 7.38 28.58
C GLN A 343 -8.06 7.16 27.17
N PRO A 344 -8.10 8.18 26.28
CA PRO A 344 -7.61 8.03 24.92
C PRO A 344 -6.15 7.58 24.87
N GLY A 345 -5.87 6.52 24.11
CA GLY A 345 -4.59 5.82 24.13
C GLY A 345 -4.69 4.35 23.70
N GLY A 346 -3.82 3.50 24.23
CA GLY A 346 -3.79 2.05 23.95
C GLY A 346 -2.50 1.59 23.26
N GLY A 347 -2.38 0.27 23.06
CA GLY A 347 -1.17 -0.37 22.53
C GLY A 347 -0.74 0.15 21.16
N PHE A 348 -1.70 0.42 20.29
CA PHE A 348 -1.44 0.84 18.91
C PHE A 348 -0.84 2.25 18.82
N VAL A 349 -1.50 3.26 19.39
CA VAL A 349 -1.03 4.65 19.38
C VAL A 349 0.32 4.77 20.09
N ALA A 350 0.46 4.13 21.25
CA ALA A 350 1.73 4.10 21.98
C ALA A 350 2.86 3.55 21.10
N GLY A 351 2.61 2.42 20.43
CA GLY A 351 3.59 1.80 19.54
C GLY A 351 3.98 2.71 18.37
N LEU A 352 3.02 3.44 17.81
CA LEU A 352 3.30 4.40 16.74
C LEU A 352 4.11 5.62 17.25
N VAL A 353 3.80 6.16 18.42
CA VAL A 353 4.57 7.28 19.02
C VAL A 353 6.03 6.87 19.23
N MET A 354 6.25 5.67 19.79
CA MET A 354 7.59 5.12 19.93
C MET A 354 8.27 4.92 18.57
N SER A 355 7.53 4.45 17.58
CA SER A 355 8.04 4.27 16.21
C SER A 355 8.47 5.59 15.58
N VAL A 356 7.69 6.68 15.76
CA VAL A 356 8.07 8.03 15.30
C VAL A 356 9.37 8.46 15.95
N ALA A 357 9.54 8.26 17.26
CA ALA A 357 10.77 8.62 17.95
C ALA A 357 12.00 7.91 17.35
N PHE A 358 11.88 6.60 17.09
CA PHE A 358 12.94 5.86 16.41
C PHE A 358 13.17 6.33 14.98
N ILE A 359 12.10 6.57 14.21
CA ILE A 359 12.19 7.09 12.83
C ILE A 359 12.98 8.40 12.81
N LEU A 360 12.65 9.34 13.69
CA LEU A 360 13.35 10.62 13.80
C LEU A 360 14.83 10.40 14.15
N GLN A 361 15.13 9.47 15.05
CA GLN A 361 16.51 9.13 15.39
C GLN A 361 17.29 8.59 14.18
N TYR A 362 16.68 7.69 13.40
CA TYR A 362 17.27 7.17 12.15
C TYR A 362 17.46 8.26 11.08
N MET A 363 16.55 9.22 11.00
CA MET A 363 16.66 10.34 10.06
C MET A 363 17.83 11.26 10.40
N VAL A 364 18.05 11.52 11.69
CA VAL A 364 18.97 12.56 12.14
C VAL A 364 20.37 12.02 12.48
N ALA A 365 20.47 10.90 13.17
CA ALA A 365 21.76 10.28 13.53
C ALA A 365 22.29 9.32 12.45
N GLY A 366 21.44 8.93 11.49
CA GLY A 366 21.80 7.98 10.43
C GLY A 366 21.74 6.52 10.89
N THR A 367 21.69 5.60 9.92
CA THR A 367 21.49 4.17 10.22
C THR A 367 22.65 3.54 10.98
N GLN A 368 23.88 3.92 10.65
CA GLN A 368 25.08 3.31 11.24
C GLN A 368 25.16 3.62 12.73
N TRP A 369 24.94 4.89 13.12
CA TRP A 369 24.93 5.31 14.51
C TRP A 369 23.83 4.60 15.31
N VAL A 370 22.60 4.58 14.78
CA VAL A 370 21.46 3.98 15.51
C VAL A 370 21.66 2.49 15.71
N GLU A 371 22.12 1.75 14.70
CA GLU A 371 22.35 0.31 14.83
C GLU A 371 23.56 -0.04 15.68
N ALA A 372 24.56 0.86 15.78
CA ALA A 372 25.68 0.71 16.69
C ALA A 372 25.29 0.95 18.16
N GLN A 373 24.42 1.94 18.41
CA GLN A 373 24.04 2.34 19.77
C GLN A 373 22.80 1.59 20.29
N MET A 374 21.92 1.12 19.40
CA MET A 374 20.67 0.45 19.75
C MET A 374 20.61 -0.94 19.10
N SER A 375 20.50 -1.98 19.94
CA SER A 375 20.34 -3.36 19.49
C SER A 375 18.89 -3.68 19.10
N LEU A 376 18.39 -3.00 18.07
CA LEU A 376 17.04 -3.21 17.58
C LEU A 376 16.93 -4.56 16.87
N ARG A 377 15.97 -5.38 17.28
CA ARG A 377 15.67 -6.68 16.65
C ARG A 377 14.21 -6.70 16.18
N PRO A 378 13.83 -5.95 15.12
CA PRO A 378 12.43 -5.72 14.75
C PRO A 378 11.63 -7.01 14.51
N LEU A 379 12.28 -8.01 13.88
CA LEU A 379 11.69 -9.34 13.67
C LEU A 379 11.32 -10.05 14.98
N ARG A 380 12.13 -9.91 16.03
CA ARG A 380 11.83 -10.49 17.34
C ARG A 380 10.67 -9.76 18.00
N TRP A 381 10.64 -8.44 17.95
CA TRP A 381 9.54 -7.64 18.47
C TRP A 381 8.19 -8.01 17.85
N MET A 382 8.14 -8.15 16.52
CA MET A 382 6.92 -8.62 15.84
C MET A 382 6.57 -10.06 16.24
N GLY A 383 7.55 -10.96 16.25
CA GLY A 383 7.32 -12.37 16.59
C GLY A 383 6.83 -12.57 18.02
N THR A 384 7.46 -11.91 19.00
CA THR A 384 7.03 -11.95 20.40
C THR A 384 5.70 -11.25 20.61
N GLY A 385 5.43 -10.17 19.88
CA GLY A 385 4.17 -9.45 19.96
C GLY A 385 2.98 -10.30 19.45
N LEU A 386 3.12 -10.91 18.27
CA LEU A 386 2.12 -11.83 17.74
C LEU A 386 1.95 -13.06 18.63
N LEU A 387 3.05 -13.63 19.12
CA LEU A 387 3.00 -14.75 20.06
C LEU A 387 2.26 -14.37 21.35
N CYS A 388 2.53 -13.18 21.90
CA CYS A 388 1.84 -12.67 23.08
C CYS A 388 0.34 -12.54 22.82
N ALA A 389 -0.07 -11.94 21.69
CA ALA A 389 -1.48 -11.82 21.32
C ALA A 389 -2.18 -13.19 21.18
N VAL A 390 -1.53 -14.16 20.51
CA VAL A 390 -2.06 -15.53 20.38
C VAL A 390 -2.15 -16.22 21.73
N LEU A 391 -1.12 -16.10 22.58
CA LEU A 391 -1.11 -16.71 23.90
C LEU A 391 -2.16 -16.10 24.84
N THR A 392 -2.42 -14.80 24.75
CA THR A 392 -3.51 -14.16 25.51
C THR A 392 -4.86 -14.75 25.13
N GLY A 393 -5.14 -14.91 23.83
CA GLY A 393 -6.40 -15.51 23.37
C GLY A 393 -6.48 -17.02 23.60
N ALA A 394 -5.37 -17.75 23.46
CA ALA A 394 -5.31 -19.17 23.77
C ALA A 394 -5.46 -19.41 25.29
N GLY A 395 -4.97 -18.49 26.11
CA GLY A 395 -5.13 -18.52 27.57
C GLY A 395 -6.60 -18.52 28.00
N SER A 396 -7.46 -17.75 27.32
CA SER A 396 -8.91 -17.79 27.61
C SER A 396 -9.52 -19.14 27.24
N MET A 397 -9.09 -19.75 26.13
CA MET A 397 -9.53 -21.09 25.72
C MET A 397 -9.11 -22.19 26.70
N LEU A 398 -7.90 -22.11 27.26
CA LEU A 398 -7.43 -23.07 28.27
C LEU A 398 -8.28 -23.02 29.54
N LEU A 399 -8.91 -21.88 29.83
CA LEU A 399 -9.82 -21.69 30.96
C LEU A 399 -11.29 -21.99 30.61
N GLY A 400 -11.58 -22.52 29.41
CA GLY A 400 -12.93 -22.89 28.97
C GLY A 400 -13.75 -21.76 28.34
N TYR A 401 -13.15 -20.59 28.10
CA TYR A 401 -13.82 -19.46 27.45
C TYR A 401 -13.51 -19.39 25.95
N PRO A 402 -14.34 -18.73 25.13
CA PRO A 402 -14.00 -18.45 23.73
C PRO A 402 -12.66 -17.70 23.57
N PHE A 403 -12.02 -17.83 22.41
CA PHE A 403 -10.79 -17.12 22.07
C PHE A 403 -10.97 -15.61 22.21
N MET A 404 -9.99 -14.93 22.82
CA MET A 404 -10.01 -13.48 23.11
C MET A 404 -11.14 -13.04 24.06
N THR A 405 -11.48 -13.89 25.04
CA THR A 405 -12.36 -13.45 26.15
C THR A 405 -11.52 -12.75 27.20
N THR A 406 -11.85 -11.50 27.53
CA THR A 406 -11.13 -10.72 28.55
C THR A 406 -11.68 -10.99 29.96
N HIS A 407 -10.80 -10.92 30.95
CA HIS A 407 -11.17 -10.94 32.36
C HIS A 407 -10.40 -9.85 33.10
N THR A 408 -11.00 -9.29 34.14
CA THR A 408 -10.38 -8.29 35.01
C THR A 408 -10.02 -8.93 36.35
N ALA A 409 -8.81 -8.67 36.83
CA ALA A 409 -8.37 -9.04 38.17
C ALA A 409 -8.10 -7.76 38.98
N HIS A 410 -8.51 -7.77 40.25
CA HIS A 410 -8.16 -6.73 41.21
C HIS A 410 -6.97 -7.25 42.02
N VAL A 411 -5.86 -6.50 41.99
CA VAL A 411 -4.64 -6.86 42.71
C VAL A 411 -4.30 -5.73 43.65
N ASP A 412 -4.39 -6.01 44.95
CA ASP A 412 -4.09 -5.03 46.00
C ASP A 412 -2.58 -5.09 46.27
N LEU A 413 -1.86 -4.09 45.77
CA LEU A 413 -0.43 -3.97 45.96
C LEU A 413 -0.15 -3.08 47.18
N PRO A 414 0.73 -3.50 48.12
CA PRO A 414 0.91 -2.82 49.40
C PRO A 414 1.43 -1.37 49.30
N ILE A 415 1.93 -0.95 48.13
CA ILE A 415 2.44 0.41 47.86
C ILE A 415 1.55 1.19 46.87
N LEU A 416 0.87 0.51 45.95
CA LEU A 416 0.10 1.14 44.87
C LEU A 416 -1.42 1.11 45.09
N GLY A 417 -1.93 0.40 46.10
CA GLY A 417 -3.35 0.19 46.34
C GLY A 417 -3.96 -0.81 45.35
N ASP A 418 -5.29 -0.74 45.18
CA ASP A 418 -6.08 -1.64 44.33
C ASP A 418 -5.82 -1.35 42.85
N ILE A 419 -5.09 -2.24 42.17
CA ILE A 419 -4.82 -2.13 40.74
C ILE A 419 -5.79 -3.02 39.97
N HIS A 420 -6.48 -2.42 38.99
CA HIS A 420 -7.31 -3.16 38.03
C HIS A 420 -6.44 -3.62 36.87
N ILE A 421 -6.22 -4.93 36.75
CA ILE A 421 -5.46 -5.54 35.67
C ILE A 421 -6.41 -6.34 34.78
N ALA A 422 -6.63 -5.84 33.56
CA ALA A 422 -7.35 -6.60 32.54
C ALA A 422 -6.39 -7.53 31.80
N SER A 423 -6.82 -8.75 31.47
CA SER A 423 -6.05 -9.64 30.59
C SER A 423 -5.80 -9.04 29.21
N ALA A 424 -6.65 -8.10 28.77
CA ALA A 424 -6.47 -7.29 27.58
C ALA A 424 -5.17 -6.45 27.57
N LEU A 425 -4.59 -6.14 28.74
CA LEU A 425 -3.30 -5.46 28.81
C LEU A 425 -2.20 -6.27 28.11
N PHE A 426 -2.20 -7.60 28.27
CA PHE A 426 -1.22 -8.47 27.61
C PHE A 426 -1.41 -8.49 26.08
N PHE A 427 -2.66 -8.44 25.63
CA PHE A 427 -2.96 -8.29 24.22
C PHE A 427 -2.43 -6.94 23.68
N ASP A 428 -2.63 -5.85 24.42
CA ASP A 428 -2.10 -4.53 24.10
C ASP A 428 -0.56 -4.49 24.06
N VAL A 429 0.13 -5.21 24.96
CA VAL A 429 1.60 -5.40 24.89
C VAL A 429 1.99 -6.06 23.56
N GLY A 430 1.24 -7.08 23.14
CA GLY A 430 1.40 -7.74 21.85
C GLY A 430 1.25 -6.76 20.68
N VAL A 431 0.16 -5.99 20.67
CA VAL A 431 -0.12 -4.95 19.67
C VAL A 431 1.02 -3.93 19.61
N TYR A 432 1.42 -3.38 20.75
CA TYR A 432 2.52 -2.42 20.88
C TYR A 432 3.81 -2.95 20.24
N ALA A 433 4.20 -4.19 20.59
CA ALA A 433 5.43 -4.80 20.09
C ALA A 433 5.39 -5.04 18.57
N VAL A 434 4.24 -5.45 18.02
CA VAL A 434 4.06 -5.62 16.57
C VAL A 434 4.13 -4.29 15.84
N VAL A 435 3.47 -3.25 16.35
CA VAL A 435 3.48 -1.91 15.73
C VAL A 435 4.89 -1.32 15.70
N VAL A 436 5.62 -1.38 16.81
CA VAL A 436 7.01 -0.93 16.87
C VAL A 436 7.90 -1.77 15.95
N GLY A 437 7.82 -3.10 16.04
CA GLY A 437 8.63 -4.00 15.25
C GLY A 437 8.40 -3.88 13.74
N SER A 438 7.14 -3.76 13.31
CA SER A 438 6.78 -3.62 11.89
C SER A 438 7.26 -2.30 11.30
N THR A 439 7.03 -1.20 12.01
CA THR A 439 7.44 0.13 11.56
C THR A 439 8.97 0.25 11.47
N LEU A 440 9.69 -0.27 12.48
CA LEU A 440 11.15 -0.34 12.46
C LEU A 440 11.69 -1.23 11.34
N LEU A 441 11.04 -2.36 11.05
CA LEU A 441 11.45 -3.24 9.96
C LEU A 441 11.29 -2.55 8.59
N ILE A 442 10.19 -1.84 8.38
CA ILE A 442 9.96 -1.06 7.15
C ILE A 442 11.02 0.05 7.03
N LEU A 443 11.27 0.78 8.12
CA LEU A 443 12.26 1.85 8.16
C LEU A 443 13.66 1.32 7.84
N THR A 444 14.13 0.28 8.53
CA THR A 444 15.45 -0.32 8.30
C THR A 444 15.60 -0.84 6.87
N ALA A 445 14.55 -1.47 6.32
CA ALA A 445 14.54 -1.93 4.93
C ALA A 445 14.74 -0.81 3.91
N LEU A 446 14.11 0.36 4.14
CA LEU A 446 14.27 1.57 3.31
C LEU A 446 15.63 2.22 3.56
N ALA A 447 16.00 2.41 4.81
CA ALA A 447 17.21 3.13 5.19
C ALA A 447 18.48 2.40 4.73
N HIS A 448 18.53 1.06 4.79
CA HIS A 448 19.63 0.26 4.24
C HIS A 448 19.83 0.44 2.73
N GLN A 449 18.78 0.79 1.96
CA GLN A 449 18.96 1.09 0.53
C GLN A 449 19.80 2.34 0.30
N SER A 450 19.80 3.28 1.26
CA SER A 450 20.58 4.51 1.16
C SER A 450 22.08 4.28 1.40
N VAL A 451 22.42 3.29 2.24
CA VAL A 451 23.80 2.97 2.64
C VAL A 451 24.47 1.94 1.74
N ARG A 452 23.71 1.06 1.09
CA ARG A 452 24.26 0.03 0.18
C ARG A 452 25.11 0.63 -0.94
N SER A 453 26.41 0.29 -0.93
CA SER A 453 27.33 0.61 -2.01
C SER A 453 26.98 -0.23 -3.25
N HIS A 454 26.64 0.45 -4.34
CA HIS A 454 26.47 -0.22 -5.62
C HIS A 454 27.85 -0.27 -6.26
N ARG A 455 28.40 -1.49 -6.46
CA ARG A 455 29.59 -1.67 -7.30
C ARG A 455 29.25 -1.04 -8.66
N PRO A 456 29.94 0.03 -9.10
CA PRO A 456 29.65 0.63 -10.39
C PRO A 456 29.96 -0.43 -11.44
N THR A 457 28.91 -1.02 -12.02
CA THR A 457 29.05 -1.79 -13.24
C THR A 457 29.42 -0.76 -14.29
N GLN A 458 30.72 -0.74 -14.64
CA GLN A 458 31.36 0.07 -15.67
C GLN A 458 30.42 1.10 -16.29
N LEU A 459 30.32 2.27 -15.65
CA LEU A 459 29.78 3.43 -16.33
C LEU A 459 30.67 3.64 -17.57
N PRO A 460 30.11 3.87 -18.77
CA PRO A 460 30.89 4.27 -19.92
C PRO A 460 31.78 5.45 -19.49
N LYS A 461 33.08 5.37 -19.78
CA LYS A 461 33.99 6.50 -19.52
C LYS A 461 33.35 7.76 -20.10
N PRO A 462 33.38 8.90 -19.38
CA PRO A 462 33.00 10.17 -19.97
C PRO A 462 33.78 10.31 -21.28
N VAL A 463 33.07 10.46 -22.39
CA VAL A 463 33.72 10.82 -23.65
C VAL A 463 34.34 12.19 -23.38
N ALA A 464 35.67 12.24 -23.34
CA ALA A 464 36.39 13.50 -23.27
C ALA A 464 35.91 14.33 -24.47
N ASN A 465 35.30 15.48 -24.19
CA ASN A 465 34.90 16.40 -25.23
C ASN A 465 36.20 16.98 -25.83
N PRO A 466 36.57 16.70 -27.11
CA PRO A 466 37.85 17.13 -27.67
C PRO A 466 37.88 18.61 -28.06
N GLN A 467 36.99 19.44 -27.50
CA GLN A 467 36.91 20.86 -27.85
C GLN A 467 36.93 21.70 -26.57
N GLY A 468 38.10 21.69 -25.93
CA GLY A 468 38.60 22.88 -25.27
C GLY A 468 39.34 23.72 -26.31
N ILE A 469 38.64 24.67 -26.92
CA ILE A 469 39.25 25.83 -27.55
C ILE A 469 38.44 27.03 -27.06
N LEU A 470 39.09 27.76 -26.14
CA LEU A 470 38.91 29.14 -25.68
C LEU A 470 37.48 29.65 -25.42
#